data_AF-A0A7E4UTI2-F1
#
_entry.id   AF-A0A7E4UTI2-F1
#
_cell.length_a   1.000
_cell.length_b   1.000
_cell.length_c   1.000
_cell.angle_alpha   90.00
_cell.angle_beta   90.00
_cell.angle_gamma   90.00
#
_symmetry.space_group_name_H-M   'P 1'
#
loop_
_entity.id
_entity.type
_entity.pdbx_description
1 polymer ?
#
loop_
_entity_poly.entity_id
_entity_poly.type
_entity_poly.pdbx_seq_one_letter_code
_entity_poly.pdbx_strand_id
1 'polypeptide(L)'
;MDRQLPDACLQKCNYNAYTKDALSRMYFKQDACPLEAMRELQFCAAQGGDHRECCVRNGITTTLAGQKCLTFCDQRPGRVTQLDMSYIPCFDRFENMKQCFWNDITRFRSRRR
;
A
#
# COMPACT_ATOMS: atom_id res chain seq x y z
N MET A 1 9.08 10.13 -14.04
CA MET A 1 8.53 10.86 -12.87
C MET A 1 9.42 10.51 -11.70
N ASP A 2 10.47 11.30 -11.50
CA ASP A 2 11.27 11.27 -10.27
C ASP A 2 10.35 11.66 -9.12
N ARG A 3 9.83 10.66 -8.43
CA ARG A 3 8.95 10.85 -7.28
C ARG A 3 9.84 11.27 -6.11
N GLN A 4 10.12 12.57 -6.03
CA GLN A 4 10.81 13.24 -4.93
C GLN A 4 9.96 13.12 -3.66
N LEU A 5 9.96 11.93 -3.08
CA LEU A 5 9.43 11.72 -1.75
C LEU A 5 10.34 12.44 -0.75
N PRO A 6 9.78 13.13 0.26
CA PRO A 6 10.56 13.59 1.40
C PRO A 6 11.33 12.43 2.04
N ASP A 7 12.50 12.68 2.61
CA ASP A 7 13.33 11.64 3.25
C ASP A 7 12.55 10.84 4.31
N ALA A 8 11.66 11.51 5.05
CA ALA A 8 10.76 10.89 6.02
C ALA A 8 9.85 9.81 5.38
N CYS A 9 9.47 9.98 4.12
CA CYS A 9 8.74 8.99 3.34
C CYS A 9 9.68 7.92 2.77
N LEU A 10 10.87 8.27 2.29
CA LEU A 10 11.83 7.30 1.77
C LEU A 10 12.24 6.25 2.82
N GLN A 11 12.31 6.62 4.10
CA GLN A 11 12.54 5.67 5.20
C GLN A 11 11.41 4.63 5.35
N LYS A 12 10.21 4.94 4.86
CA LYS A 12 9.03 4.06 4.85
C LYS A 12 8.84 3.33 3.51
N CYS A 13 9.75 3.51 2.56
CA CYS A 13 9.78 2.86 1.24
C CYS A 13 10.18 1.37 1.35
N ASN A 14 9.76 0.68 2.41
CA ASN A 14 10.00 -0.73 2.65
C ASN A 14 8.89 -1.31 3.53
N TYR A 15 8.64 -2.60 3.37
CA TYR A 15 7.54 -3.30 4.04
C TYR A 15 7.63 -3.32 5.57
N ASN A 16 8.83 -3.23 6.15
CA ASN A 16 9.02 -3.28 7.60
C ASN A 16 8.63 -1.96 8.27
N ALA A 17 8.87 -0.83 7.61
CA ALA A 17 8.56 0.49 8.13
C ALA A 17 7.16 1.00 7.72
N TYR A 18 6.59 0.44 6.65
CA TYR A 18 5.25 0.77 6.16
C TYR A 18 4.19 -0.10 6.86
N THR A 19 3.85 0.27 8.10
CA THR A 19 2.92 -0.45 8.99
C THR A 19 1.57 0.28 9.14
N LYS A 20 0.54 -0.41 9.67
CA LYS A 20 -0.74 0.24 10.05
C LYS A 20 -0.53 1.42 11.00
N ASP A 21 0.41 1.29 11.94
CA ASP A 21 0.77 2.36 12.88
C ASP A 21 1.41 3.56 12.16
N ALA A 22 2.34 3.32 11.24
CA ALA A 22 2.91 4.40 10.42
C ALA A 22 1.83 5.12 9.60
N LEU A 23 0.90 4.37 8.97
CA LEU A 23 -0.23 4.95 8.26
C LEU A 23 -1.16 5.76 9.17
N SER A 24 -1.41 5.27 10.38
CA SER A 24 -2.24 5.96 11.37
C SER A 24 -1.58 7.29 11.78
N ARG A 25 -0.27 7.31 12.02
CA ARG A 25 0.47 8.55 12.32
C ARG A 25 0.46 9.53 11.14
N MET A 26 0.68 9.07 9.91
CA MET A 26 0.62 9.90 8.70
C MET A 26 -0.77 10.55 8.57
N TYR A 27 -1.81 9.76 8.81
CA TYR A 27 -3.19 10.21 8.78
C TYR A 27 -3.51 11.26 9.84
N PHE A 28 -3.10 11.06 11.09
CA PHE A 28 -3.28 12.04 12.18
C PHE A 28 -2.33 13.23 12.08
N LYS A 29 -1.55 13.36 10.98
CA LYS A 29 -0.51 14.36 10.79
C LYS A 29 0.52 14.38 11.93
N GLN A 30 0.71 13.22 12.55
CA GLN A 30 1.72 12.95 13.58
C GLN A 30 2.99 12.35 12.98
N ASP A 31 3.01 12.11 11.67
CA ASP A 31 4.18 11.66 10.92
C ASP A 31 4.66 12.78 9.99
N ALA A 32 5.97 12.92 9.84
CA ALA A 32 6.58 13.87 8.91
C ALA A 32 6.31 13.51 7.43
N CYS A 33 5.95 12.25 7.16
CA CYS A 33 5.48 11.84 5.85
C CYS A 33 3.98 12.11 5.70
N PRO A 34 3.54 12.94 4.73
CA PRO A 34 2.14 13.26 4.55
C PRO A 34 1.34 12.06 4.00
N LEU A 35 0.03 12.01 4.27
CA LEU A 35 -0.85 10.92 3.79
C LEU A 35 -0.87 10.83 2.26
N GLU A 36 -0.69 11.95 1.56
CA GLU A 36 -0.63 12.03 0.10
C GLU A 36 0.54 11.20 -0.49
N ALA A 37 1.62 11.05 0.27
CA ALA A 37 2.76 10.22 -0.10
C ALA A 37 2.47 8.71 0.05
N MET A 38 1.36 8.32 0.69
CA MET A 38 0.99 6.93 0.92
C MET A 38 1.02 6.08 -0.36
N ARG A 39 0.52 6.59 -1.49
CA ARG A 39 0.53 5.82 -2.74
C ARG A 39 1.95 5.50 -3.20
N GLU A 40 2.86 6.45 -3.05
CA GLU A 40 4.25 6.28 -3.44
C GLU A 40 4.98 5.32 -2.50
N LEU A 41 4.68 5.37 -1.20
CA LEU A 41 5.12 4.37 -0.23
C LEU A 41 4.61 2.98 -0.59
N GLN A 42 3.32 2.87 -0.92
CA GLN A 42 2.68 1.62 -1.33
C GLN A 42 3.36 1.06 -2.60
N PHE A 43 3.58 1.91 -3.60
CA PHE A 43 4.26 1.54 -4.84
C PHE A 43 5.67 1.03 -4.57
N CYS A 44 6.44 1.77 -3.79
CA CYS A 44 7.81 1.41 -3.47
C CYS A 44 7.91 0.13 -2.61
N ALA A 45 7.02 -0.03 -1.62
CA ALA A 45 7.02 -1.18 -0.75
C ALA A 45 6.65 -2.49 -1.47
N ALA A 46 5.94 -2.42 -2.60
CA ALA A 46 5.33 -3.58 -3.25
C ALA A 46 5.59 -3.71 -4.76
N GLN A 47 6.50 -2.91 -5.31
CA GLN A 47 7.15 -3.09 -6.61
C GLN A 47 6.26 -2.94 -7.86
N GLY A 48 5.08 -2.34 -7.75
CA GLY A 48 4.36 -1.78 -8.90
C GLY A 48 3.49 -2.75 -9.71
N GLY A 49 3.10 -3.89 -9.14
CA GLY A 49 2.24 -4.90 -9.77
C GLY A 49 0.72 -4.67 -9.62
N ASP A 50 -0.07 -5.58 -10.19
CA ASP A 50 -1.52 -5.66 -9.95
C ASP A 50 -1.83 -6.90 -9.10
N HIS A 51 -2.19 -6.67 -7.84
CA HIS A 51 -2.47 -7.74 -6.86
C HIS A 51 -3.94 -7.84 -6.51
N ARG A 52 -4.83 -7.19 -7.27
CA ARG A 52 -6.27 -7.14 -6.96
C ARG A 52 -6.90 -8.52 -6.81
N GLU A 53 -6.52 -9.47 -7.66
CA GLU A 53 -7.04 -10.85 -7.59
C GLU A 53 -6.66 -11.54 -6.27
N CYS A 54 -5.41 -11.36 -5.82
CA CYS A 54 -4.98 -11.86 -4.50
C CYS A 54 -5.76 -11.16 -3.38
N CYS A 55 -5.92 -9.84 -3.45
CA CYS A 55 -6.63 -9.08 -2.44
C CYS A 55 -8.10 -9.47 -2.31
N VAL A 56 -8.79 -9.72 -3.43
CA VAL A 56 -10.18 -10.22 -3.39
C VAL A 56 -10.24 -11.56 -2.66
N ARG A 57 -9.36 -12.52 -3.00
CA ARG A 57 -9.31 -13.82 -2.32
C ARG A 57 -8.97 -13.74 -0.84
N ASN A 58 -8.19 -12.73 -0.43
CA ASN A 58 -7.77 -12.54 0.97
C ASN A 58 -8.71 -11.62 1.76
N GLY A 59 -9.92 -11.35 1.26
CA GLY A 59 -10.95 -10.65 2.01
C GLY A 59 -10.68 -9.15 2.21
N ILE A 60 -9.87 -8.53 1.35
CA ILE A 60 -9.60 -7.08 1.42
C ILE A 60 -10.87 -6.25 1.19
N THR A 61 -11.82 -6.80 0.45
CA THR A 61 -13.11 -6.14 0.14
C THR A 61 -14.17 -6.35 1.22
N THR A 62 -13.87 -7.03 2.33
CA THR A 62 -14.86 -7.27 3.41
C THR A 62 -14.89 -6.14 4.45
N THR A 63 -14.15 -5.06 4.23
CA THR A 63 -14.17 -3.89 5.10
C THR A 63 -15.39 -3.03 4.80
N LEU A 64 -15.68 -2.04 5.65
CA LEU A 64 -16.75 -1.06 5.40
C LEU A 64 -16.53 -0.24 4.10
N ALA A 65 -15.28 -0.13 3.63
CA ALA A 65 -14.94 0.57 2.39
C ALA A 65 -15.05 -0.32 1.14
N GLY A 66 -15.31 -1.62 1.31
CA GLY A 66 -15.62 -2.55 0.22
C GLY A 66 -14.54 -2.59 -0.88
N GLN A 67 -14.98 -2.50 -2.13
CA GLN A 67 -14.09 -2.55 -3.30
C GLN A 67 -13.11 -1.37 -3.38
N LYS A 68 -13.35 -0.25 -2.68
CA LYS A 68 -12.43 0.90 -2.68
C LYS A 68 -11.03 0.49 -2.23
N CYS A 69 -10.93 -0.50 -1.34
CA CYS A 69 -9.67 -1.02 -0.83
C CYS A 69 -8.78 -1.70 -1.89
N LEU A 70 -9.35 -2.10 -3.04
CA LEU A 70 -8.57 -2.62 -4.16
C LEU A 70 -7.65 -1.55 -4.79
N THR A 71 -7.88 -0.27 -4.51
CA THR A 71 -6.95 0.82 -4.87
C THR A 71 -5.56 0.59 -4.27
N PHE A 72 -5.46 0.02 -3.07
CA PHE A 72 -4.17 -0.27 -2.43
C PHE A 72 -3.48 -1.52 -2.98
N CYS A 73 -4.24 -2.35 -3.71
CA CYS A 73 -3.78 -3.58 -4.33
C CYS A 73 -3.39 -3.40 -5.80
N ASP A 74 -3.76 -2.27 -6.41
CA ASP A 74 -3.38 -1.92 -7.78
C ASP A 74 -2.25 -0.89 -7.72
N GLN A 75 -1.03 -1.33 -8.02
CA GLN A 75 0.16 -0.49 -7.92
C GLN A 75 0.71 -0.14 -9.30
N ARG A 76 -0.06 -0.41 -10.36
CA ARG A 76 0.34 0.00 -11.70
C ARG A 76 0.48 1.52 -11.77
N PRO A 77 1.53 2.04 -12.40
CA PRO A 77 1.73 3.48 -12.53
C PRO A 77 0.59 4.12 -13.31
N GLY A 78 0.34 5.41 -13.07
CA GLY A 78 -0.62 6.22 -13.84
C GLY A 78 -2.05 6.27 -13.29
N ARG A 79 -2.39 5.50 -12.23
CA ARG A 79 -3.68 5.63 -11.54
C ARG A 79 -3.59 6.63 -10.40
N VAL A 80 -4.23 7.79 -10.57
CA VAL A 80 -4.31 8.84 -9.54
C VAL A 80 -5.65 8.77 -8.81
N THR A 81 -5.66 8.13 -7.64
CA THR A 81 -6.79 8.15 -6.70
C THR A 81 -6.52 9.12 -5.56
N GLN A 82 -7.38 10.13 -5.38
CA GLN A 82 -7.33 10.98 -4.19
C GLN A 82 -7.81 10.15 -2.99
N LEU A 83 -6.92 9.95 -2.02
CA LEU A 83 -7.24 9.20 -0.81
C LEU A 83 -7.89 10.14 0.20
N ASP A 84 -9.09 9.80 0.63
CA ASP A 84 -9.83 10.52 1.67
C ASP A 84 -10.17 9.60 2.85
N MET A 85 -10.93 10.12 3.81
CA MET A 85 -11.33 9.44 5.04
C MET A 85 -12.13 8.15 4.79
N SER A 86 -12.77 8.00 3.63
CA SER A 86 -13.55 6.80 3.31
C SER A 86 -12.68 5.56 3.08
N TYR A 87 -11.35 5.72 2.99
CA TYR A 87 -10.40 4.62 2.84
C TYR A 87 -9.89 4.07 4.16
N ILE A 88 -10.16 4.72 5.30
CA ILE A 88 -9.69 4.27 6.62
C ILE A 88 -10.06 2.80 6.91
N PRO A 89 -11.28 2.32 6.63
CA PRO A 89 -11.62 0.92 6.90
C PRO A 89 -10.74 -0.09 6.16
N CYS A 90 -10.08 0.32 5.07
CA CYS A 90 -9.13 -0.54 4.35
C CYS A 90 -7.92 -0.91 5.21
N PHE A 91 -7.53 -0.07 6.17
CA PHE A 91 -6.36 -0.31 7.00
C PHE A 91 -6.55 -1.47 8.00
N ASP A 92 -7.78 -1.91 8.25
CA ASP A 92 -8.05 -3.11 9.04
C ASP A 92 -7.59 -4.39 8.36
N ARG A 93 -7.43 -4.36 7.04
CA ARG A 93 -6.90 -5.47 6.24
C ARG A 93 -5.49 -5.20 5.74
N PHE A 94 -4.79 -4.21 6.28
CA PHE A 94 -3.48 -3.79 5.78
C PHE A 94 -2.45 -4.92 5.78
N GLU A 95 -2.40 -5.74 6.83
CA GLU A 95 -1.52 -6.92 6.89
C GLU A 95 -1.88 -7.97 5.83
N ASN A 96 -3.17 -8.18 5.54
CA ASN A 96 -3.62 -9.08 4.48
C ASN A 96 -3.24 -8.55 3.08
N MET A 97 -3.33 -7.23 2.85
CA MET A 97 -2.89 -6.62 1.58
C MET A 97 -1.40 -6.89 1.37
N LYS A 98 -0.64 -6.66 2.44
CA LYS A 98 0.78 -6.84 2.51
C LYS A 98 1.24 -8.28 2.16
N GLN A 99 0.53 -9.31 2.63
CA GLN A 99 0.80 -10.71 2.25
C GLN A 99 0.72 -10.94 0.73
N CYS A 100 -0.19 -10.27 0.02
CA CYS A 100 -0.32 -10.38 -1.42
C CYS A 100 0.92 -9.85 -2.17
N PHE A 101 1.54 -8.79 -1.66
CA PHE A 101 2.76 -8.24 -2.24
C PHE A 101 3.97 -9.15 -1.99
N TRP A 102 4.09 -9.67 -0.76
CA TRP A 102 5.19 -10.56 -0.39
C TRP A 102 5.19 -11.86 -1.21
N ASN A 103 4.02 -12.47 -1.38
CA ASN A 103 3.86 -13.70 -2.17
C ASN A 103 4.28 -13.52 -3.63
N ASP A 104 4.09 -12.33 -4.19
CA ASP A 104 4.49 -12.02 -5.55
C ASP A 104 6.03 -11.89 -5.66
N ILE A 105 6.65 -11.16 -4.72
CA ILE A 105 8.12 -11.00 -4.63
C ILE A 105 8.80 -12.37 -4.46
N THR A 106 8.30 -13.23 -3.58
CA THR A 106 8.90 -14.56 -3.35
C THR A 106 8.75 -15.49 -4.55
N ARG A 107 7.58 -15.50 -5.22
CA ARG A 107 7.37 -16.25 -6.46
C ARG A 107 8.29 -15.76 -7.57
N PHE A 108 8.45 -14.44 -7.72
CA PHE A 108 9.35 -13.85 -8.71
C PHE A 108 10.81 -14.22 -8.47
N ARG A 109 11.27 -14.16 -7.21
CA ARG A 109 12.63 -14.60 -6.82
C ARG A 109 12.84 -16.09 -7.07
N SER A 110 11.85 -16.93 -6.80
CA SER A 110 11.92 -18.37 -7.05
C SER A 110 11.98 -18.71 -8.54
N ARG A 111 11.34 -17.94 -9.43
CA ARG A 111 11.35 -18.16 -10.89
C ARG A 111 12.66 -17.75 -11.57
N ARG A 112 13.50 -16.95 -10.89
CA ARG A 112 14.80 -16.48 -11.39
C ARG A 112 15.99 -17.33 -10.92
N ARG A 113 15.74 -18.37 -10.13
CA ARG A 113 16.72 -19.39 -9.75
C ARG A 113 16.46 -20.63 -10.60
#